data_AF-B7WTJ3-F1
#
_entry.id   AF-B7WTJ3-F1
#
_cell.length_a   1.000
_cell.length_b   1.000
_cell.length_c   1.000
_cell.angle_alpha   90.00
_cell.angle_beta   90.00
_cell.angle_gamma   90.00
#
_symmetry.space_group_name_H-M   'P 1'
#
loop_
_entity.id
_entity.type
_entity.pdbx_description
1 polymer ?
#
loop_
_entity_poly.entity_id
_entity_poly.type
_entity_poly.pdbx_seq_one_letter_code
_entity_poly.pdbx_strand_id
1 'polypeptide(L)'
;MLRKRPHRKQQAGFLLLELIAVLGLTAVLGVYASKEAIDKINSGRAEATGVYLSTLKDGLDKFLNLNAQALAMGSVVAGFSDPLAPTVDELRTAKYLPVSFPLIDPMRRRQLITVDRSGCPGSTCSLTAYSYSHLPLTASCNGYATDGACAAATGSVWHVQAEEIRSASQGYGTTVTLLAPSRLRGSSCDYPTPGGAGPATYGVCTTRTAAIYSQFVRIRDDRDPDLQGDLSVVGKVKSGSLVSQSLSISNGPTEITSINSSGDVTVKNGSGIPTAGISMSDGSGRAYGQVIKPTSIQIKGNWCAGTNQQGDIAQDANGQGLVMCIGGYWKGISPQKDAVSGGWCPQNGGVAWNTQDVALYCSGNQWVTLADRFGKKVFSDSYSASNGSWIPKPTCQSGTSGSMIMLLPKNQSTDAVKLNHYAADYGSAWVVSIVDNAGNGAAGEAIAKTYCIYY
;
A
#
# COMPACT_ATOMS: atom_id res chain seq x y z
N MET A 1 -6.99 -122.84 51.85
CA MET A 1 -8.03 -122.11 51.08
C MET A 1 -8.73 -121.14 52.00
N LEU A 2 -8.67 -119.83 51.76
CA LEU A 2 -9.67 -118.85 52.22
C LEU A 2 -9.53 -117.57 51.36
N ARG A 3 -10.60 -117.26 50.65
CA ARG A 3 -10.70 -116.43 49.45
C ARG A 3 -10.94 -114.98 49.86
N LYS A 4 -10.04 -114.04 49.53
CA LYS A 4 -10.29 -112.59 49.69
C LYS A 4 -11.48 -112.17 48.83
N ARG A 5 -12.54 -111.63 49.45
CA ARG A 5 -13.66 -110.98 48.77
C ARG A 5 -13.30 -109.53 48.41
N PRO A 6 -13.63 -109.02 47.22
CA PRO A 6 -13.45 -107.62 46.90
C PRO A 6 -14.51 -106.76 47.59
N HIS A 7 -14.08 -105.66 48.24
CA HIS A 7 -14.98 -104.63 48.74
C HIS A 7 -15.58 -103.86 47.56
N ARG A 8 -16.89 -104.02 47.35
CA ARG A 8 -17.69 -103.21 46.44
C ARG A 8 -17.91 -101.84 47.10
N LYS A 9 -17.11 -100.83 46.71
CA LYS A 9 -17.38 -99.44 47.08
C LYS A 9 -18.70 -99.03 46.42
N GLN A 10 -19.72 -98.75 47.23
CA GLN A 10 -20.93 -98.08 46.76
C GLN A 10 -20.56 -96.63 46.43
N GLN A 11 -20.60 -96.28 45.15
CA GLN A 11 -20.55 -94.90 44.71
C GLN A 11 -21.87 -94.24 45.13
N ALA A 12 -21.84 -93.49 46.24
CA ALA A 12 -22.91 -92.58 46.58
C ALA A 12 -22.92 -91.45 45.54
N GLY A 13 -24.07 -91.21 44.89
CA GLY A 13 -24.25 -90.27 43.79
C GLY A 13 -24.13 -88.80 44.16
N PHE A 14 -22.99 -88.36 44.70
CA PHE A 14 -22.68 -86.95 45.00
C PHE A 14 -22.00 -86.21 43.85
N LEU A 15 -21.35 -86.93 42.90
CA LEU A 15 -20.64 -86.32 41.76
C LEU A 15 -21.55 -85.46 40.86
N LEU A 16 -22.82 -85.85 40.72
CA LEU A 16 -23.75 -85.16 39.82
C LEU A 16 -24.29 -83.86 40.44
N LEU A 17 -24.53 -83.84 41.76
CA LEU A 17 -24.95 -82.64 42.49
C LEU A 17 -23.81 -81.62 42.60
N GLU A 18 -22.59 -82.08 42.86
CA GLU A 18 -21.40 -81.22 42.96
C GLU A 18 -21.04 -80.60 41.59
N LEU A 19 -21.15 -81.38 40.50
CA LEU A 19 -20.95 -80.87 39.14
C LEU A 19 -22.00 -79.82 38.76
N ILE A 20 -23.29 -80.03 39.10
CA ILE A 20 -24.34 -79.03 38.85
C ILE A 20 -24.07 -77.73 39.63
N ALA A 21 -23.64 -77.84 40.89
CA ALA A 21 -23.31 -76.66 41.70
C ALA A 21 -22.13 -75.86 41.11
N VAL A 22 -21.07 -76.55 40.66
CA VAL A 22 -19.91 -75.91 40.02
C VAL A 22 -20.27 -75.29 38.67
N LEU A 23 -21.07 -75.97 37.83
CA LEU A 23 -21.53 -75.42 36.56
C LEU A 23 -22.48 -74.22 36.76
N GLY A 24 -23.34 -74.26 37.79
CA GLY A 24 -24.18 -73.14 38.18
C GLY A 24 -23.37 -71.92 38.62
N LEU A 25 -22.37 -72.12 39.48
CA LEU A 25 -21.51 -71.03 39.97
C LEU A 25 -20.65 -70.43 38.84
N THR A 26 -20.05 -71.27 38.00
CA THR A 26 -19.25 -70.82 36.85
C THR A 26 -20.09 -70.08 35.81
N ALA A 27 -21.35 -70.50 35.58
CA ALA A 27 -22.27 -69.76 34.71
C ALA A 27 -22.61 -68.38 35.28
N VAL A 28 -22.88 -68.26 36.58
CA VAL A 28 -23.16 -66.97 37.24
C VAL A 28 -21.94 -66.03 37.17
N LEU A 29 -20.74 -66.55 37.47
CA LEU A 29 -19.50 -65.78 37.37
C LEU A 29 -19.20 -65.39 35.92
N GLY A 30 -19.45 -66.27 34.95
CA GLY A 30 -19.30 -65.99 33.53
C GLY A 30 -20.21 -64.86 33.05
N VAL A 31 -21.46 -64.80 33.53
CA VAL A 31 -22.39 -63.70 33.23
C VAL A 31 -21.90 -62.39 33.84
N TYR A 32 -21.41 -62.40 35.08
CA TYR A 32 -20.88 -61.19 35.73
C TYR A 32 -19.64 -60.64 35.00
N ALA A 33 -18.66 -61.50 34.71
CA ALA A 33 -17.46 -61.12 33.98
C ALA A 33 -17.78 -60.59 32.57
N SER A 34 -18.79 -61.17 31.90
CA SER A 34 -19.26 -60.70 30.60
C SER A 34 -19.89 -59.29 30.68
N LYS A 35 -20.64 -59.00 31.75
CA LYS A 35 -21.22 -57.65 31.96
C LYS A 35 -20.14 -56.61 32.19
N GLU A 36 -19.19 -56.89 33.07
CA GLU A 36 -18.08 -55.97 33.37
C GLU A 36 -17.21 -55.69 32.12
N ALA A 37 -16.94 -56.72 31.31
CA ALA A 37 -16.21 -56.55 30.06
C ALA A 37 -16.96 -55.66 29.05
N ILE A 38 -18.29 -55.82 28.95
CA ILE A 38 -19.13 -54.97 28.08
C ILE A 38 -19.14 -53.53 28.58
N ASP A 39 -19.31 -53.31 29.88
CA ASP A 39 -19.33 -51.96 30.47
C ASP A 39 -18.00 -51.24 30.24
N LYS A 40 -16.87 -51.95 30.37
CA LYS A 40 -15.55 -51.39 30.07
C LYS A 40 -15.37 -51.02 28.60
N ILE A 41 -15.88 -51.82 27.66
CA ILE A 41 -15.89 -51.49 26.23
C ILE A 41 -16.73 -50.24 25.97
N ASN A 42 -17.91 -50.13 26.61
CA ASN A 42 -18.79 -48.99 26.44
C ASN A 42 -18.18 -47.71 27.00
N SER A 43 -17.54 -47.79 28.16
CA SER A 43 -16.80 -46.67 28.76
C SER A 43 -15.65 -46.20 27.86
N GLY A 44 -14.88 -47.14 27.28
CA GLY A 44 -13.84 -46.78 26.30
C GLY A 44 -14.38 -46.11 25.03
N ARG A 45 -15.56 -46.53 24.54
CA ARG A 45 -16.24 -45.85 23.42
C ARG A 45 -16.77 -44.48 23.83
N ALA A 46 -17.22 -44.31 25.07
CA ALA A 46 -17.71 -43.04 25.61
C ALA A 46 -16.55 -42.03 25.70
N GLU A 47 -15.40 -42.45 26.21
CA GLU A 47 -14.19 -41.64 26.24
C GLU A 47 -13.74 -41.22 24.83
N ALA A 48 -13.67 -42.17 23.89
CA ALA A 48 -13.33 -41.88 22.49
C ALA A 48 -14.32 -40.90 21.84
N THR A 49 -15.60 -40.96 22.22
CA THR A 49 -16.62 -40.01 21.78
C THR A 49 -16.40 -38.62 22.38
N GLY A 50 -15.96 -38.53 23.63
CA GLY A 50 -15.53 -37.25 24.21
C GLY A 50 -14.38 -36.60 23.46
N VAL A 51 -13.36 -37.38 23.09
CA VAL A 51 -12.22 -36.89 22.27
C VAL A 51 -12.68 -36.45 20.88
N TYR A 52 -13.58 -37.21 20.26
CA TYR A 52 -14.22 -36.84 18.99
C TYR A 52 -14.94 -35.48 19.10
N LEU A 53 -15.69 -35.27 20.18
CA LEU A 53 -16.42 -34.03 20.44
C LEU A 53 -15.50 -32.84 20.73
N SER A 54 -14.39 -33.04 21.43
CA SER A 54 -13.37 -31.98 21.60
C SER A 54 -12.78 -31.54 20.26
N THR A 55 -12.51 -32.48 19.36
CA THR A 55 -12.03 -32.14 18.01
C THR A 55 -13.11 -31.42 17.19
N LEU A 56 -14.37 -31.86 17.32
CA LEU A 56 -15.51 -31.19 16.68
C LEU A 56 -15.66 -29.75 17.17
N LYS A 57 -15.55 -29.52 18.48
CA LYS A 57 -15.54 -28.19 19.09
C LYS A 57 -14.46 -27.30 18.48
N ASP A 58 -13.23 -27.78 18.32
CA ASP A 58 -12.16 -26.96 17.74
C ASP A 58 -12.46 -26.56 16.28
N GLY A 59 -13.11 -27.45 15.53
CA GLY A 59 -13.65 -27.13 14.20
C GLY A 59 -14.75 -26.06 14.25
N LEU A 60 -15.66 -26.15 15.22
CA LEU A 60 -16.71 -25.14 15.46
C LEU A 60 -16.12 -23.80 15.89
N ASP A 61 -15.10 -23.79 16.74
CA ASP A 61 -14.38 -22.57 17.13
C ASP A 61 -13.77 -21.88 15.92
N LYS A 62 -13.10 -22.65 15.07
CA LYS A 62 -12.52 -22.13 13.83
C LYS A 62 -13.61 -21.58 12.90
N PHE A 63 -14.75 -22.27 12.78
CA PHE A 63 -15.90 -21.82 12.00
C PHE A 63 -16.48 -20.50 12.53
N LEU A 64 -16.75 -20.41 13.84
CA LEU A 64 -17.25 -19.18 14.47
C LEU A 64 -16.26 -18.03 14.35
N ASN A 65 -14.95 -18.29 14.47
CA ASN A 65 -13.94 -17.25 14.41
C ASN A 65 -13.74 -16.68 13.00
N LEU A 66 -13.73 -17.54 11.97
CA LEU A 66 -13.51 -17.11 10.59
C LEU A 66 -14.77 -16.49 9.95
N ASN A 67 -15.96 -16.95 10.35
CA ASN A 67 -17.23 -16.48 9.76
C ASN A 67 -18.02 -15.57 10.70
N ALA A 68 -17.42 -15.15 11.80
CA ALA A 68 -18.00 -14.30 12.83
C ALA A 68 -18.87 -13.16 12.29
N GLN A 69 -18.31 -12.39 11.36
CA GLN A 69 -18.97 -11.21 10.82
C GLN A 69 -20.16 -11.59 9.94
N ALA A 70 -19.97 -12.55 9.04
CA ALA A 70 -21.04 -13.06 8.18
C ALA A 70 -22.19 -13.65 9.01
N LEU A 71 -21.88 -14.44 10.04
CA LEU A 71 -22.86 -14.99 10.98
C LEU A 71 -23.59 -13.90 11.78
N ALA A 72 -22.85 -12.90 12.28
CA ALA A 72 -23.42 -11.77 13.03
C ALA A 72 -24.38 -10.93 12.17
N MET A 73 -24.07 -10.74 10.89
CA MET A 73 -24.89 -9.97 9.94
C MET A 73 -25.98 -10.82 9.27
N GLY A 74 -26.01 -12.14 9.48
CA GLY A 74 -26.92 -13.05 8.79
C GLY A 74 -26.64 -13.15 7.28
N SER A 75 -25.41 -12.88 6.86
CA SER A 75 -24.97 -13.02 5.48
C SER A 75 -24.66 -14.47 5.14
N VAL A 76 -24.66 -14.79 3.84
CA VAL A 76 -24.25 -16.12 3.35
C VAL A 76 -22.80 -16.43 3.71
N VAL A 77 -22.54 -17.67 4.14
CA VAL A 77 -21.18 -18.18 4.38
C VAL A 77 -20.86 -19.18 3.28
N ALA A 78 -19.87 -18.85 2.43
CA ALA A 78 -19.51 -19.68 1.29
C ALA A 78 -19.11 -21.10 1.73
N GLY A 79 -19.67 -22.11 1.07
CA GLY A 79 -19.43 -23.52 1.39
C GLY A 79 -20.40 -24.11 2.44
N PHE A 80 -21.38 -23.34 2.92
CA PHE A 80 -22.42 -23.81 3.84
C PHE A 80 -23.81 -23.51 3.28
N SER A 81 -24.67 -24.52 3.27
CA SER A 81 -26.06 -24.40 2.80
C SER A 81 -26.92 -23.63 3.81
N ASP A 82 -26.75 -23.93 5.10
CA ASP A 82 -27.30 -23.16 6.22
C ASP A 82 -26.19 -22.84 7.24
N PRO A 83 -25.71 -21.59 7.29
CA PRO A 83 -24.67 -21.19 8.24
C PRO A 83 -25.07 -21.30 9.72
N LEU A 84 -26.37 -21.36 10.04
CA LEU A 84 -26.86 -21.54 11.41
C LEU A 84 -27.06 -23.02 11.79
N ALA A 85 -27.01 -23.91 10.82
CA ALA A 85 -27.06 -25.35 11.02
C ALA A 85 -26.01 -26.07 10.15
N PRO A 86 -24.70 -25.75 10.31
CA PRO A 86 -23.66 -26.33 9.49
C PRO A 86 -23.54 -27.85 9.75
N THR A 87 -23.28 -28.63 8.71
CA THR A 87 -23.08 -30.08 8.86
C THR A 87 -21.60 -30.41 9.12
N VAL A 88 -21.35 -31.56 9.75
CA VAL A 88 -19.97 -32.07 9.93
C VAL A 88 -19.26 -32.26 8.58
N ASP A 89 -19.99 -32.61 7.52
CA ASP A 89 -19.44 -32.79 6.18
C ASP A 89 -19.07 -31.46 5.50
N GLU A 90 -19.87 -30.41 5.70
CA GLU A 90 -19.52 -29.05 5.26
C GLU A 90 -18.28 -28.54 5.98
N LEU A 91 -18.19 -28.74 7.31
CA LEU A 91 -17.00 -28.38 8.10
C LEU A 91 -15.73 -29.11 7.62
N ARG A 92 -15.86 -30.36 7.20
CA ARG A 92 -14.77 -31.16 6.63
C ARG A 92 -14.36 -30.66 5.25
N THR A 93 -15.33 -30.41 4.37
CA THR A 93 -15.12 -29.91 3.00
C THR A 93 -14.46 -28.54 3.01
N ALA A 94 -14.90 -27.66 3.91
CA ALA A 94 -14.34 -26.33 4.09
C ALA A 94 -13.06 -26.30 4.97
N LYS A 95 -12.51 -27.47 5.34
CA LYS A 95 -11.25 -27.63 6.09
C LYS A 95 -11.25 -26.96 7.47
N TYR A 96 -12.41 -26.85 8.10
CA TYR A 96 -12.53 -26.57 9.53
C TYR A 96 -12.19 -27.81 10.36
N LEU A 97 -12.50 -28.99 9.82
CA LEU A 97 -12.09 -30.29 10.35
C LEU A 97 -11.15 -31.02 9.38
N PRO A 98 -10.34 -31.98 9.84
CA PRO A 98 -9.53 -32.84 8.96
C PRO A 98 -10.40 -33.57 7.93
N VAL A 99 -9.90 -33.76 6.70
CA VAL A 99 -10.62 -34.48 5.63
C VAL A 99 -10.92 -35.94 6.02
N SER A 100 -10.13 -36.53 6.91
CA SER A 100 -10.34 -37.87 7.45
C SER A 100 -11.25 -37.89 8.69
N PHE A 101 -11.83 -36.77 9.10
CA PHE A 101 -12.69 -36.71 10.28
C PHE A 101 -13.94 -37.58 10.08
N PRO A 102 -14.26 -38.51 11.01
CA PRO A 102 -15.42 -39.37 10.89
C PRO A 102 -16.73 -38.57 10.90
N LEU A 103 -17.71 -38.95 10.06
CA LEU A 103 -19.05 -38.35 10.08
C LEU A 103 -19.96 -38.92 11.19
N ILE A 104 -19.53 -40.03 11.77
CA ILE A 104 -20.24 -40.80 12.79
C ILE A 104 -19.27 -40.96 13.96
N ASP A 105 -19.73 -40.66 15.16
CA ASP A 105 -18.92 -40.78 16.36
C ASP A 105 -18.71 -42.25 16.80
N PRO A 106 -17.80 -42.52 17.75
CA PRO A 106 -17.56 -43.89 18.25
C PRO A 106 -18.78 -44.56 18.90
N MET A 107 -19.77 -43.77 19.37
CA MET A 107 -21.09 -44.23 19.83
C MET A 107 -22.10 -44.46 18.70
N ARG A 108 -21.65 -44.32 17.44
CA ARG A 108 -22.44 -44.50 16.22
C ARG A 108 -23.59 -43.52 16.08
N ARG A 109 -23.41 -42.29 16.57
CA ARG A 109 -24.35 -41.18 16.34
C ARG A 109 -23.76 -40.17 15.38
N ARG A 110 -24.65 -39.58 14.57
CA ARG A 110 -24.37 -38.33 13.86
C ARG A 110 -24.55 -37.17 14.83
N GLN A 111 -23.71 -36.16 14.66
CA GLN A 111 -23.81 -34.90 15.38
C GLN A 111 -24.58 -33.90 14.52
N LEU A 112 -25.63 -33.32 15.07
CA LEU A 112 -26.31 -32.15 14.55
C LEU A 112 -25.70 -30.92 15.20
N ILE A 113 -25.59 -29.82 14.47
CA ILE A 113 -24.99 -28.59 14.96
C ILE A 113 -26.00 -27.46 14.79
N THR A 114 -26.06 -26.60 15.79
CA THR A 114 -26.86 -25.38 15.78
C THR A 114 -26.00 -24.21 16.22
N VAL A 115 -26.16 -23.08 15.55
CA VAL A 115 -25.48 -21.82 15.87
C VAL A 115 -26.53 -20.79 16.24
N ASP A 116 -26.56 -20.43 17.51
CA ASP A 116 -27.41 -19.39 18.05
C ASP A 116 -26.70 -18.04 18.07
N ARG A 117 -27.48 -16.99 17.78
CA ARG A 117 -27.02 -15.60 17.75
C ARG A 117 -27.76 -14.84 18.85
N SER A 118 -27.02 -14.17 19.71
CA SER A 118 -27.58 -13.32 20.76
C SER A 118 -26.92 -11.94 20.73
N GLY A 119 -27.72 -10.87 20.71
CA GLY A 119 -27.21 -9.49 20.68
C GLY A 119 -26.48 -9.11 19.38
N CYS A 120 -26.76 -9.78 18.26
CA CYS A 120 -26.13 -9.50 16.96
C CYS A 120 -27.08 -8.69 16.05
N PRO A 121 -26.56 -7.72 15.26
CA PRO A 121 -25.17 -7.26 15.18
C PRO A 121 -24.80 -6.27 16.31
N GLY A 122 -23.52 -6.19 16.68
CA GLY A 122 -23.03 -5.18 17.64
C GLY A 122 -21.93 -5.66 18.58
N SER A 123 -21.52 -4.78 19.51
CA SER A 123 -20.48 -5.06 20.52
C SER A 123 -20.92 -6.10 21.57
N THR A 124 -22.22 -6.35 21.71
CA THR A 124 -22.80 -7.38 22.57
C THR A 124 -23.08 -8.69 21.82
N CYS A 125 -22.68 -8.80 20.54
CA CYS A 125 -22.90 -9.99 19.73
C CYS A 125 -22.13 -11.18 20.30
N SER A 126 -22.89 -12.22 20.64
CA SER A 126 -22.41 -13.52 21.09
C SER A 126 -22.91 -14.58 20.12
N LEU A 127 -21.96 -15.32 19.55
CA LEU A 127 -22.24 -16.46 18.69
C LEU A 127 -21.96 -17.72 19.48
N THR A 128 -22.96 -18.60 19.61
CA THR A 128 -22.82 -19.86 20.31
C THR A 128 -23.09 -21.00 19.35
N ALA A 129 -22.15 -21.93 19.22
CA ALA A 129 -22.37 -23.18 18.51
C ALA A 129 -22.46 -24.32 19.51
N TYR A 130 -23.43 -25.20 19.35
CA TYR A 130 -23.46 -26.47 20.05
C TYR A 130 -23.77 -27.59 19.08
N SER A 131 -23.10 -28.72 19.28
CA SER A 131 -23.43 -29.97 18.63
C SER A 131 -24.14 -30.89 19.60
N TYR A 132 -25.01 -31.75 19.08
CA TYR A 132 -25.68 -32.77 19.85
C TYR A 132 -25.94 -34.02 19.02
N SER A 133 -25.97 -35.17 19.68
CA SER A 133 -26.29 -36.44 19.05
C SER A 133 -27.71 -36.42 18.50
N HIS A 134 -27.91 -36.79 17.24
CA HIS A 134 -29.24 -36.83 16.61
C HIS A 134 -30.26 -37.75 17.31
N LEU A 135 -29.79 -38.71 18.13
CA LEU A 135 -30.61 -39.61 18.93
C LEU A 135 -29.98 -39.84 20.32
N PRO A 136 -30.78 -40.03 21.38
CA PRO A 136 -30.28 -40.36 22.71
C PRO A 136 -29.54 -41.72 22.76
N LEU A 137 -28.70 -41.90 23.78
CA LEU A 137 -28.09 -43.21 24.09
C LEU A 137 -29.06 -44.12 24.85
N THR A 138 -29.44 -45.23 24.22
CA THR A 138 -30.31 -46.26 24.80
C THR A 138 -29.71 -47.65 24.63
N ALA A 139 -29.99 -48.55 25.58
CA ALA A 139 -29.44 -49.91 25.62
C ALA A 139 -29.75 -50.78 24.40
N SER A 140 -30.83 -50.47 23.68
CA SER A 140 -31.23 -51.17 22.44
C SER A 140 -30.34 -50.81 21.24
N CYS A 141 -29.46 -49.81 21.36
CA CYS A 141 -28.67 -49.28 20.25
C CYS A 141 -27.21 -49.80 20.20
N ASN A 142 -26.94 -50.99 20.73
CA ASN A 142 -25.58 -51.58 20.73
C ASN A 142 -25.17 -52.31 19.43
N GLY A 143 -26.09 -52.47 18.47
CA GLY A 143 -25.83 -53.16 17.18
C GLY A 143 -25.40 -52.24 16.03
N TYR A 144 -24.91 -52.83 14.93
CA TYR A 144 -24.81 -52.16 13.63
C TYR A 144 -26.23 -51.93 13.09
N ALA A 145 -26.87 -50.81 13.44
CA ALA A 145 -28.14 -50.43 12.84
C ALA A 145 -27.85 -49.73 11.49
N THR A 146 -27.78 -50.51 10.41
CA THR A 146 -28.21 -50.03 9.10
C THR A 146 -29.71 -49.79 9.20
N ASP A 147 -30.13 -48.57 8.91
CA ASP A 147 -31.52 -48.17 8.68
C ASP A 147 -32.43 -48.08 9.92
N GLY A 148 -32.49 -46.88 10.52
CA GLY A 148 -33.71 -46.35 11.15
C GLY A 148 -34.27 -47.02 12.41
N ALA A 149 -33.77 -48.18 12.85
CA ALA A 149 -34.34 -48.96 13.96
C ALA A 149 -34.03 -48.41 15.37
N CYS A 150 -33.47 -47.21 15.49
CA CYS A 150 -33.23 -46.53 16.78
C CYS A 150 -34.41 -45.65 17.21
N ALA A 151 -35.58 -45.80 16.60
CA ALA A 151 -36.78 -45.03 16.94
C ALA A 151 -37.46 -45.63 18.18
N ALA A 152 -37.49 -44.84 19.27
CA ALA A 152 -38.46 -44.94 20.36
C ALA A 152 -38.58 -46.29 21.10
N ALA A 153 -37.46 -46.99 21.37
CA ALA A 153 -37.47 -48.00 22.42
C ALA A 153 -37.36 -47.32 23.77
N THR A 154 -38.40 -47.44 24.60
CA THR A 154 -38.45 -47.18 26.05
C THR A 154 -37.52 -48.14 26.80
N GLY A 155 -36.26 -48.26 26.36
CA GLY A 155 -35.23 -49.08 26.96
C GLY A 155 -34.42 -48.29 27.99
N SER A 156 -33.59 -49.00 28.77
CA SER A 156 -32.70 -48.40 29.75
C SER A 156 -31.80 -47.34 29.09
N VAL A 157 -31.93 -46.10 29.54
CA VAL A 157 -31.16 -44.96 29.06
C VAL A 157 -29.74 -45.03 29.62
N TRP A 158 -28.73 -44.80 28.78
CA TRP A 158 -27.31 -44.93 29.13
C TRP A 158 -26.74 -43.64 29.72
N HIS A 159 -27.25 -43.28 30.90
CA HIS A 159 -26.85 -42.05 31.57
C HIS A 159 -25.37 -42.02 31.96
N VAL A 160 -24.83 -43.15 32.42
CA VAL A 160 -23.43 -43.24 32.83
C VAL A 160 -22.52 -42.92 31.65
N GLN A 161 -22.75 -43.53 30.49
CA GLN A 161 -21.94 -43.28 29.30
C GLN A 161 -22.12 -41.85 28.77
N ALA A 162 -23.33 -41.28 28.84
CA ALA A 162 -23.54 -39.88 28.46
C ALA A 162 -22.77 -38.91 29.37
N GLU A 163 -22.67 -39.20 30.67
CA GLU A 163 -21.87 -38.44 31.63
C GLU A 163 -20.36 -38.66 31.42
N GLU A 164 -19.93 -39.87 31.10
CA GLU A 164 -18.53 -40.17 30.73
C GLU A 164 -18.11 -39.35 29.49
N ILE A 165 -18.93 -39.33 28.43
CA ILE A 165 -18.70 -38.50 27.24
C ILE A 165 -18.57 -37.03 27.63
N ARG A 166 -19.48 -36.53 28.47
CA ARG A 166 -19.47 -35.15 28.96
C ARG A 166 -18.15 -34.83 29.68
N SER A 167 -17.69 -35.74 30.53
CA SER A 167 -16.44 -35.59 31.28
C SER A 167 -15.20 -35.65 30.39
N ALA A 168 -15.20 -36.56 29.40
CA ALA A 168 -14.09 -36.76 28.47
C ALA A 168 -13.92 -35.61 27.46
N SER A 169 -14.97 -34.79 27.27
CA SER A 169 -14.95 -33.61 26.41
C SER A 169 -14.32 -32.36 27.05
N GLN A 170 -13.50 -32.54 28.09
CA GLN A 170 -12.65 -31.50 28.70
C GLN A 170 -13.41 -30.25 29.19
N GLY A 171 -14.59 -30.44 29.78
CA GLY A 171 -15.40 -29.36 30.37
C GLY A 171 -16.39 -28.67 29.41
N TYR A 172 -16.22 -28.87 28.10
CA TYR A 172 -17.14 -28.36 27.07
C TYR A 172 -18.22 -29.37 26.65
N GLY A 173 -18.14 -30.60 27.17
CA GLY A 173 -19.16 -31.61 26.93
C GLY A 173 -20.49 -31.23 27.55
N THR A 174 -21.58 -31.63 26.89
CA THR A 174 -22.94 -31.41 27.36
C THR A 174 -23.76 -32.70 27.30
N THR A 175 -24.77 -32.81 28.16
CA THR A 175 -25.74 -33.91 28.15
C THR A 175 -27.10 -33.45 28.64
N VAL A 176 -28.16 -34.11 28.17
CA VAL A 176 -29.52 -33.95 28.68
C VAL A 176 -29.72 -34.94 29.81
N THR A 177 -29.92 -34.44 31.02
CA THR A 177 -30.11 -35.28 32.23
C THR A 177 -31.60 -35.49 32.52
N LEU A 178 -31.93 -36.51 33.30
CA LEU A 178 -33.32 -36.76 33.75
C LEU A 178 -33.88 -35.60 34.58
N LEU A 179 -33.02 -34.89 35.31
CA LEU A 179 -33.41 -33.78 36.19
C LEU A 179 -33.64 -32.47 35.40
N ALA A 180 -33.15 -32.40 34.16
CA ALA A 180 -33.29 -31.23 33.29
C ALA A 180 -33.54 -31.66 31.83
N PRO A 181 -34.70 -32.28 31.53
CA PRO A 181 -34.96 -32.85 30.20
C PRO A 181 -35.06 -31.79 29.10
N SER A 182 -35.32 -30.53 29.46
CA SER A 182 -35.43 -29.41 28.54
C SER A 182 -34.13 -28.64 28.31
N ARG A 183 -33.01 -29.06 28.93
CA ARG A 183 -31.72 -28.38 28.78
C ARG A 183 -30.56 -29.33 28.48
N LEU A 184 -29.72 -28.92 27.55
CA LEU A 184 -28.43 -29.55 27.23
C LEU A 184 -27.35 -28.89 28.09
N ARG A 185 -26.93 -29.58 29.17
CA ARG A 185 -26.07 -29.01 30.23
C ARG A 185 -24.67 -29.59 30.24
N GLY A 186 -23.69 -28.72 30.48
CA GLY A 186 -22.28 -29.00 30.67
C GLY A 186 -21.69 -28.11 31.76
N SER A 187 -20.38 -28.19 31.97
CA SER A 187 -19.69 -27.35 32.95
C SER A 187 -19.62 -25.88 32.50
N SER A 188 -19.46 -25.63 31.19
CA SER A 188 -19.38 -24.29 30.62
C SER A 188 -20.61 -23.87 29.82
N CYS A 189 -21.66 -24.71 29.77
CA CYS A 189 -22.74 -24.59 28.78
C CYS A 189 -24.09 -25.02 29.33
N ASP A 190 -25.14 -24.28 28.98
CA ASP A 190 -26.50 -24.55 29.44
C ASP A 190 -27.54 -23.99 28.48
N TYR A 191 -27.91 -24.79 27.47
CA TYR A 191 -28.76 -24.35 26.36
C TYR A 191 -30.10 -25.09 26.35
N PRO A 192 -31.17 -24.51 25.77
CA PRO A 192 -32.41 -25.23 25.52
C PRO A 192 -32.15 -26.49 24.69
N THR A 193 -32.81 -27.60 25.03
CA THR A 193 -32.68 -28.83 24.26
C THR A 193 -33.28 -28.64 22.86
N PRO A 194 -32.50 -28.85 21.79
CA PRO A 194 -32.99 -28.68 20.43
C PRO A 194 -33.97 -29.79 20.03
N GLY A 195 -35.08 -29.40 19.39
CA GLY A 195 -35.89 -30.25 18.49
C GLY A 195 -36.35 -31.63 18.98
N GLY A 196 -36.59 -31.83 20.29
CA GLY A 196 -37.08 -33.11 20.82
C GLY A 196 -36.01 -34.09 21.28
N ALA A 197 -34.77 -33.64 21.51
CA ALA A 197 -33.75 -34.46 22.13
C ALA A 197 -34.19 -34.95 23.54
N GLY A 198 -33.98 -36.24 23.80
CA GLY A 198 -34.37 -36.90 25.05
C GLY A 198 -33.19 -37.08 26.02
N PRO A 199 -33.43 -37.59 27.24
CA PRO A 199 -32.39 -37.88 28.21
C PRO A 199 -31.27 -38.77 27.65
N ALA A 200 -30.02 -38.49 28.00
CA ALA A 200 -28.79 -39.06 27.43
C ALA A 200 -28.49 -38.70 25.96
N THR A 201 -29.08 -37.62 25.46
CA THR A 201 -28.50 -36.86 24.34
C THR A 201 -27.24 -36.17 24.83
N TYR A 202 -26.13 -36.29 24.11
CA TYR A 202 -24.84 -35.69 24.47
C TYR A 202 -24.32 -34.79 23.35
N GLY A 203 -23.36 -33.94 23.67
CA GLY A 203 -22.87 -32.94 22.75
C GLY A 203 -21.65 -32.18 23.22
N VAL A 204 -21.30 -31.15 22.47
CA VAL A 204 -20.26 -30.18 22.83
C VAL A 204 -20.75 -28.78 22.49
N CYS A 205 -20.15 -27.79 23.10
CA CYS A 205 -20.52 -26.41 22.90
C CYS A 205 -19.30 -25.51 22.86
N THR A 206 -19.44 -24.39 22.18
CA THR A 206 -18.50 -23.30 22.24
C THR A 206 -19.20 -21.97 21.99
N THR A 207 -18.67 -20.92 22.60
CA THR A 207 -19.20 -19.56 22.48
C THR A 207 -18.07 -18.61 22.12
N ARG A 208 -18.34 -17.75 21.15
CA ARG A 208 -17.51 -16.61 20.78
C ARG A 208 -18.18 -15.32 21.24
N THR A 209 -17.60 -14.70 22.27
CA THR A 209 -17.97 -13.35 22.72
C THR A 209 -17.03 -12.30 22.15
N ALA A 210 -17.54 -11.11 21.83
CA ALA A 210 -16.77 -10.02 21.24
C ALA A 210 -15.63 -9.45 22.12
N ALA A 211 -15.56 -9.79 23.42
CA ALA A 211 -14.72 -9.10 24.42
C ALA A 211 -13.20 -9.27 24.27
N ILE A 212 -12.70 -10.42 23.83
CA ILE A 212 -11.25 -10.69 23.76
C ILE A 212 -10.67 -10.28 22.40
N TYR A 213 -11.41 -10.53 21.32
CA TYR A 213 -10.92 -10.30 19.96
C TYR A 213 -11.15 -8.86 19.46
N SER A 214 -11.86 -8.02 20.22
CA SER A 214 -11.96 -6.60 19.93
C SER A 214 -10.66 -5.82 20.18
N GLN A 215 -9.72 -6.39 20.96
CA GLN A 215 -8.50 -5.72 21.43
C GLN A 215 -7.38 -5.60 20.39
N PHE A 216 -7.48 -6.30 19.25
CA PHE A 216 -6.44 -6.34 18.23
C PHE A 216 -6.99 -6.00 16.84
N VAL A 217 -6.16 -5.35 16.01
CA VAL A 217 -6.42 -5.13 14.57
C VAL A 217 -6.00 -6.37 13.79
N ARG A 218 -6.85 -6.84 12.88
CA ARG A 218 -6.69 -8.12 12.17
C ARG A 218 -6.44 -7.93 10.68
N ILE A 219 -6.00 -9.00 10.02
CA ILE A 219 -5.91 -9.04 8.56
C ILE A 219 -7.33 -8.96 8.00
N ARG A 220 -7.58 -7.99 7.11
CA ARG A 220 -8.91 -7.65 6.58
C ARG A 220 -9.91 -7.23 7.66
N ASP A 221 -9.44 -6.51 8.67
CA ASP A 221 -10.35 -5.80 9.58
C ASP A 221 -11.12 -4.73 8.78
N ASP A 222 -12.44 -4.73 8.89
CA ASP A 222 -13.36 -3.80 8.23
C ASP A 222 -13.86 -2.70 9.18
N ARG A 223 -13.52 -2.82 10.46
CA ARG A 223 -13.71 -1.76 11.45
C ARG A 223 -12.85 -0.56 11.08
N ASP A 224 -13.18 0.59 11.67
CA ASP A 224 -12.32 1.78 11.67
C ASP A 224 -11.46 1.78 12.95
N PRO A 225 -10.26 1.15 12.95
CA PRO A 225 -9.44 1.05 14.15
C PRO A 225 -8.82 2.40 14.51
N ASP A 226 -9.16 2.90 15.69
CA ASP A 226 -8.56 4.10 16.26
C ASP A 226 -7.21 3.78 16.95
N LEU A 227 -6.13 3.84 16.19
CA LEU A 227 -4.75 3.62 16.69
C LEU A 227 -4.21 4.90 17.33
N GLN A 228 -4.30 4.99 18.66
CA GLN A 228 -3.86 6.15 19.46
C GLN A 228 -2.34 6.21 19.71
N GLY A 229 -1.58 5.17 19.34
CA GLY A 229 -0.14 5.09 19.53
C GLY A 229 0.64 5.06 18.22
N ASP A 230 1.97 4.98 18.31
CA ASP A 230 2.84 4.93 17.13
C ASP A 230 2.63 3.65 16.31
N LEU A 231 2.47 3.80 14.99
CA LEU A 231 2.38 2.70 14.04
C LEU A 231 3.73 2.52 13.32
N SER A 232 4.47 1.46 13.67
CA SER A 232 5.72 1.08 12.98
C SER A 232 5.48 -0.03 11.97
N VAL A 233 5.84 0.21 10.70
CA VAL A 233 5.72 -0.76 9.61
C VAL A 233 7.07 -0.91 8.92
N VAL A 234 7.68 -2.10 9.01
CA VAL A 234 8.96 -2.41 8.34
C VAL A 234 8.80 -2.47 6.82
N GLY A 235 7.61 -2.88 6.35
CA GLY A 235 7.28 -3.01 4.94
C GLY A 235 6.64 -1.75 4.34
N LYS A 236 5.93 -1.94 3.23
CA LYS A 236 5.19 -0.87 2.56
C LYS A 236 3.76 -0.77 3.11
N VAL A 237 3.30 0.44 3.39
CA VAL A 237 1.87 0.73 3.58
C VAL A 237 1.25 0.95 2.20
N LYS A 238 0.23 0.16 1.87
CA LYS A 238 -0.58 0.35 0.67
C LYS A 238 -1.98 0.73 1.12
N SER A 239 -2.42 1.95 0.85
CA SER A 239 -3.84 2.26 0.87
C SER A 239 -4.51 1.63 -0.37
N GLY A 240 -5.83 1.47 -0.34
CA GLY A 240 -6.60 0.96 -1.48
C GLY A 240 -6.41 1.82 -2.74
N SER A 241 -7.12 1.45 -3.82
CA SER A 241 -7.03 2.18 -5.09
C SER A 241 -7.28 3.69 -4.90
N LEU A 242 -6.26 4.50 -5.18
CA LEU A 242 -6.31 5.96 -5.08
C LEU A 242 -7.15 6.61 -6.19
N VAL A 243 -7.83 5.83 -7.04
CA VAL A 243 -8.63 6.33 -8.18
C VAL A 243 -9.71 7.35 -7.75
N SER A 244 -10.06 7.39 -6.46
CA SER A 244 -10.87 8.48 -5.86
C SER A 244 -10.51 8.77 -4.40
N GLN A 245 -9.32 8.39 -3.95
CA GLN A 245 -8.90 8.51 -2.54
C GLN A 245 -7.56 9.23 -2.47
N SER A 246 -7.38 10.09 -1.46
CA SER A 246 -6.09 10.68 -1.12
C SER A 246 -5.44 9.87 0.00
N LEU A 247 -4.12 9.69 -0.05
CA LEU A 247 -3.37 9.39 1.17
C LEU A 247 -3.09 10.72 1.84
N SER A 248 -3.74 11.00 2.96
CA SER A 248 -3.49 12.19 3.78
C SER A 248 -2.78 11.82 5.08
N ILE A 249 -1.76 12.60 5.42
CA ILE A 249 -1.14 12.62 6.74
C ILE A 249 -1.55 13.95 7.38
N SER A 250 -2.27 13.88 8.50
CA SER A 250 -2.72 15.05 9.26
C SER A 250 -2.17 15.01 10.69
N ASN A 251 -2.02 16.19 11.29
CA ASN A 251 -1.82 16.35 12.73
C ASN A 251 -3.03 17.13 13.27
N GLY A 252 -4.17 16.45 13.40
CA GLY A 252 -5.47 17.04 13.76
C GLY A 252 -6.42 17.24 12.58
N PRO A 253 -7.30 18.28 12.59
CA PRO A 253 -8.31 18.49 11.55
C PRO A 253 -7.73 18.96 10.20
N THR A 254 -6.42 19.26 10.16
CA THR A 254 -5.75 19.85 9.02
C THR A 254 -4.85 18.83 8.34
N GLU A 255 -5.08 18.56 7.05
CA GLU A 255 -4.17 17.76 6.23
C GLU A 255 -2.83 18.49 6.04
N ILE A 256 -1.72 17.83 6.38
CA ILE A 256 -0.36 18.38 6.28
C ILE A 256 0.35 17.85 5.03
N THR A 257 0.08 16.62 4.62
CA THR A 257 0.61 16.06 3.37
C THR A 257 -0.47 15.25 2.69
N SER A 258 -0.71 15.46 1.40
CA SER A 258 -1.63 14.65 0.61
C SER A 258 -1.06 14.27 -0.75
N ILE A 259 -1.36 13.04 -1.17
CA ILE A 259 -1.16 12.58 -2.56
C ILE A 259 -2.55 12.36 -3.15
N ASN A 260 -2.90 13.11 -4.19
CA ASN A 260 -4.19 12.97 -4.86
C ASN A 260 -4.16 11.90 -5.97
N SER A 261 -5.32 11.60 -6.55
CA SER A 261 -5.48 10.64 -7.65
C SER A 261 -4.77 11.06 -8.95
N SER A 262 -4.41 12.34 -9.08
CA SER A 262 -3.63 12.90 -10.20
C SER A 262 -2.12 12.76 -10.00
N GLY A 263 -1.66 12.27 -8.85
CA GLY A 263 -0.25 12.16 -8.50
C GLY A 263 0.37 13.44 -7.95
N ASP A 264 -0.43 14.47 -7.65
CA ASP A 264 0.07 15.69 -7.03
C ASP A 264 0.38 15.45 -5.56
N VAL A 265 1.61 15.74 -5.18
CA VAL A 265 2.04 15.78 -3.77
C VAL A 265 1.87 17.21 -3.27
N THR A 266 0.97 17.42 -2.32
CA THR A 266 0.78 18.72 -1.67
C THR A 266 1.26 18.65 -0.23
N VAL A 267 2.14 19.58 0.16
CA VAL A 267 2.55 19.78 1.55
C VAL A 267 1.99 21.12 2.04
N LYS A 268 1.26 21.10 3.16
CA LYS A 268 0.61 22.26 3.77
C LYS A 268 1.21 22.50 5.17
N ASN A 269 1.21 23.74 5.64
CA ASN A 269 1.49 24.02 7.05
C ASN A 269 0.31 23.59 7.96
N GLY A 270 0.48 23.70 9.28
CA GLY A 270 -0.57 23.39 10.26
C GLY A 270 -1.86 24.23 10.14
N SER A 271 -1.85 25.28 9.31
CA SER A 271 -3.02 26.10 8.98
C SER A 271 -3.68 25.70 7.65
N GLY A 272 -3.22 24.63 7.00
CA GLY A 272 -3.79 24.10 5.76
C GLY A 272 -3.40 24.85 4.49
N ILE A 273 -2.46 25.80 4.61
CA ILE A 273 -1.95 26.58 3.49
C ILE A 273 -0.79 25.81 2.85
N PRO A 274 -0.79 25.58 1.51
CA PRO A 274 0.36 24.98 0.83
C PRO A 274 1.64 25.74 1.17
N THR A 275 2.62 25.04 1.73
CA THR A 275 3.94 25.61 1.99
C THR A 275 4.77 25.54 0.72
N ALA A 276 5.47 26.63 0.39
CA ALA A 276 6.24 26.80 -0.83
C ALA A 276 7.50 25.89 -0.95
N GLY A 277 7.75 25.00 0.01
CA GLY A 277 8.89 24.11 0.01
C GLY A 277 8.47 22.67 0.18
N ILE A 278 8.57 21.87 -0.89
CA ILE A 278 8.71 20.42 -0.75
C ILE A 278 10.21 20.15 -0.71
N SER A 279 10.74 19.77 0.45
CA SER A 279 12.12 19.26 0.54
C SER A 279 12.11 17.83 0.00
N MET A 280 12.20 17.67 -1.32
CA MET A 280 12.42 16.37 -1.95
C MET A 280 13.93 16.15 -2.03
N SER A 281 14.47 15.36 -1.10
CA SER A 281 15.84 14.89 -1.16
C SER A 281 15.83 13.38 -1.05
N ASP A 282 16.36 12.71 -2.06
CA ASP A 282 16.75 11.28 -2.02
C ASP A 282 17.99 11.04 -1.13
N GLY A 283 18.36 11.99 -0.28
CA GLY A 283 19.63 12.04 0.44
C GLY A 283 20.78 12.62 -0.39
N SER A 284 20.61 12.80 -1.70
CA SER A 284 21.61 13.44 -2.59
C SER A 284 21.35 14.93 -2.82
N GLY A 285 20.23 15.47 -2.34
CA GLY A 285 19.83 16.87 -2.51
C GLY A 285 19.26 17.19 -3.90
N ARG A 286 18.76 16.19 -4.64
CA ARG A 286 18.19 16.37 -5.99
C ARG A 286 16.67 16.14 -5.99
N ALA A 287 15.96 17.00 -6.72
CA ALA A 287 14.55 16.84 -7.07
C ALA A 287 14.42 16.60 -8.58
N TYR A 288 13.63 15.60 -8.98
CA TYR A 288 13.33 15.29 -10.40
C TYR A 288 11.86 15.57 -10.69
N GLY A 289 11.59 16.19 -11.83
CA GLY A 289 10.23 16.43 -12.33
C GLY A 289 10.25 16.77 -13.82
N GLN A 290 9.17 16.47 -14.54
CA GLN A 290 9.05 16.81 -15.97
C GLN A 290 9.00 18.34 -16.16
N VAL A 291 8.35 19.05 -15.25
CA VAL A 291 8.27 20.52 -15.21
C VAL A 291 8.33 20.98 -13.76
N ILE A 292 9.19 21.95 -13.48
CA ILE A 292 9.27 22.64 -12.17
C ILE A 292 8.85 24.09 -12.41
N LYS A 293 7.72 24.50 -11.83
CA LYS A 293 7.19 25.87 -11.94
C LYS A 293 7.14 26.53 -10.56
N PRO A 294 8.04 27.49 -10.26
CA PRO A 294 7.93 28.28 -9.04
C PRO A 294 6.60 29.03 -9.00
N THR A 295 5.94 29.06 -7.85
CA THR A 295 4.67 29.78 -7.63
C THR A 295 4.87 31.10 -6.88
N SER A 296 6.01 31.27 -6.20
CA SER A 296 6.39 32.53 -5.56
C SER A 296 6.62 33.61 -6.62
N ILE A 297 6.06 34.81 -6.39
CA ILE A 297 6.22 35.98 -7.24
C ILE A 297 7.07 36.99 -6.48
N GLN A 298 8.15 37.46 -7.10
CA GLN A 298 9.13 38.35 -6.50
C GLN A 298 9.52 39.44 -7.51
N ILE A 299 10.01 40.58 -7.02
CA ILE A 299 10.42 41.69 -7.89
C ILE A 299 11.94 41.70 -7.96
N LYS A 300 12.50 41.65 -9.17
CA LYS A 300 13.94 41.82 -9.39
C LYS A 300 14.47 43.09 -8.71
N GLY A 301 15.57 42.97 -7.97
CA GLY A 301 16.22 44.05 -7.24
C GLY A 301 15.70 44.26 -5.82
N ASN A 302 14.56 43.67 -5.44
CA ASN A 302 14.09 43.73 -4.07
C ASN A 302 14.97 42.91 -3.13
N TRP A 303 15.02 43.34 -1.88
CA TRP A 303 15.65 42.60 -0.79
C TRP A 303 14.94 41.25 -0.59
N CYS A 304 15.71 40.17 -0.55
CA CYS A 304 15.22 38.81 -0.36
C CYS A 304 15.62 38.20 0.98
N ALA A 305 16.36 38.89 1.86
CA ALA A 305 16.71 38.30 3.16
C ALA A 305 15.53 38.35 4.15
N GLY A 306 15.24 37.23 4.79
CA GLY A 306 14.12 37.04 5.71
C GLY A 306 13.59 35.61 5.61
N THR A 307 12.37 35.44 5.12
CA THR A 307 11.77 34.12 4.85
C THR A 307 12.38 33.40 3.65
N ASN A 308 13.07 34.14 2.76
CA ASN A 308 13.75 33.55 1.61
C ASN A 308 15.25 33.43 1.88
N GLN A 309 15.86 32.40 1.31
CA GLN A 309 17.26 32.04 1.48
C GLN A 309 18.04 32.19 0.17
N GLN A 310 19.37 32.21 0.30
CA GLN A 310 20.30 32.18 -0.83
C GLN A 310 20.00 30.98 -1.74
N GLY A 311 19.72 31.24 -3.01
CA GLY A 311 19.41 30.20 -4.01
C GLY A 311 17.91 29.94 -4.23
N ASP A 312 17.01 30.55 -3.46
CA ASP A 312 15.57 30.45 -3.72
C ASP A 312 15.25 30.99 -5.11
N ILE A 313 14.36 30.30 -5.83
CA ILE A 313 13.93 30.64 -7.19
C ILE A 313 12.45 31.03 -7.16
N ALA A 314 12.12 32.15 -7.80
CA ALA A 314 10.77 32.68 -7.93
C ALA A 314 10.51 33.20 -9.35
N GLN A 315 9.25 33.49 -9.66
CA GLN A 315 8.88 34.21 -10.88
C GLN A 315 9.05 35.70 -10.67
N ASP A 316 9.56 36.42 -11.68
CA ASP A 316 9.59 37.87 -11.66
C ASP A 316 8.17 38.44 -11.87
N ALA A 317 7.77 39.38 -11.02
CA ALA A 317 6.45 40.02 -11.07
C ALA A 317 6.19 40.75 -12.38
N ASN A 318 7.25 41.17 -13.09
CA ASN A 318 7.16 41.85 -14.37
C ASN A 318 7.16 40.87 -15.57
N GLY A 319 7.08 39.56 -15.32
CA GLY A 319 7.06 38.54 -16.38
C GLY A 319 8.40 38.33 -17.08
N GLN A 320 9.51 38.80 -16.51
CA GLN A 320 10.85 38.69 -17.13
C GLN A 320 11.51 37.32 -16.94
N GLY A 321 10.75 36.31 -16.51
CA GLY A 321 11.20 34.95 -16.28
C GLY A 321 11.45 34.66 -14.78
N LEU A 322 12.56 33.99 -14.49
CA LEU A 322 12.94 33.54 -13.15
C LEU A 322 13.93 34.50 -12.49
N VAL A 323 13.71 34.74 -11.21
CA VAL A 323 14.65 35.43 -10.31
C VAL A 323 15.16 34.46 -9.25
N MET A 324 16.40 34.66 -8.82
CA MET A 324 17.06 33.91 -7.76
C MET A 324 17.55 34.86 -6.67
N CYS A 325 17.38 34.49 -5.40
CA CYS A 325 17.92 35.26 -4.28
C CYS A 325 19.44 35.07 -4.21
N ILE A 326 20.21 36.14 -4.48
CA ILE A 326 21.68 36.11 -4.50
C ILE A 326 22.23 37.31 -3.76
N GLY A 327 22.97 37.06 -2.67
CA GLY A 327 23.60 38.10 -1.86
C GLY A 327 22.58 39.05 -1.24
N GLY A 328 21.43 38.52 -0.82
CA GLY A 328 20.35 39.28 -0.17
C GLY A 328 19.41 40.02 -1.11
N TYR A 329 19.59 39.93 -2.44
CA TYR A 329 18.70 40.56 -3.42
C TYR A 329 18.20 39.58 -4.48
N TRP A 330 16.98 39.79 -4.96
CA TRP A 330 16.43 39.05 -6.12
C TRP A 330 17.14 39.47 -7.40
N LYS A 331 17.83 38.53 -8.05
CA LYS A 331 18.52 38.77 -9.33
C LYS A 331 17.89 37.92 -10.42
N GLY A 332 17.67 38.49 -11.59
CA GLY A 332 17.21 37.72 -12.76
C GLY A 332 18.25 36.67 -13.16
N ILE A 333 17.83 35.43 -13.34
CA ILE A 333 18.69 34.32 -13.78
C ILE A 333 18.32 33.79 -15.17
N SER A 334 17.12 34.10 -15.64
CA SER A 334 16.75 33.90 -17.05
C SER A 334 16.67 35.26 -17.73
N PRO A 335 17.24 35.41 -18.94
CA PRO A 335 16.95 36.55 -19.79
C PRO A 335 15.47 36.54 -20.17
N GLN A 336 14.89 37.73 -20.35
CA GLN A 336 13.52 37.84 -20.84
C GLN A 336 13.42 37.18 -22.21
N LYS A 337 12.43 36.30 -22.41
CA LYS A 337 12.17 35.65 -23.69
C LYS A 337 11.21 36.49 -24.54
N ASP A 338 11.35 36.39 -25.87
CA ASP A 338 10.48 37.00 -26.87
C ASP A 338 10.46 38.55 -26.83
N ALA A 339 11.58 39.17 -26.46
CA ALA A 339 11.74 40.62 -26.53
C ALA A 339 11.88 41.09 -27.99
N VAL A 340 11.32 42.25 -28.30
CA VAL A 340 11.31 42.83 -29.65
C VAL A 340 12.36 43.92 -29.74
N SER A 341 13.25 43.85 -30.75
CA SER A 341 14.22 44.92 -31.03
C SER A 341 13.50 46.25 -31.29
N GLY A 342 13.95 47.33 -30.65
CA GLY A 342 13.30 48.64 -30.63
C GLY A 342 12.12 48.75 -29.64
N GLY A 343 11.65 47.63 -29.08
CA GLY A 343 10.58 47.60 -28.10
C GLY A 343 11.01 48.15 -26.74
N TRP A 344 10.04 48.54 -25.91
CA TRP A 344 10.30 49.06 -24.56
C TRP A 344 10.92 48.00 -23.65
N CYS A 345 11.90 48.40 -22.85
CA CYS A 345 12.49 47.57 -21.80
C CYS A 345 12.44 48.28 -20.43
N PRO A 346 12.08 47.56 -19.35
CA PRO A 346 11.80 48.16 -18.05
C PRO A 346 13.03 48.65 -17.29
N GLN A 347 14.21 48.09 -17.57
CA GLN A 347 15.43 48.41 -16.83
C GLN A 347 16.66 48.37 -17.75
N ASN A 348 17.30 49.53 -17.92
CA ASN A 348 18.60 49.63 -18.59
C ASN A 348 19.62 48.65 -18.00
N GLY A 349 20.39 48.00 -18.89
CA GLY A 349 21.34 46.94 -18.50
C GLY A 349 20.74 45.53 -18.46
N GLY A 350 19.43 45.38 -18.68
CA GLY A 350 18.82 44.06 -18.86
C GLY A 350 19.32 43.34 -20.11
N VAL A 351 19.31 42.01 -20.06
CA VAL A 351 19.56 41.13 -21.21
C VAL A 351 18.28 40.33 -21.54
N ALA A 352 18.03 40.13 -22.82
CA ALA A 352 16.88 39.40 -23.32
C ALA A 352 17.23 38.64 -24.60
N TRP A 353 16.33 37.76 -25.03
CA TRP A 353 16.38 37.09 -26.33
C TRP A 353 15.12 37.42 -27.12
N ASN A 354 15.25 37.61 -28.42
CA ASN A 354 14.09 37.62 -29.31
C ASN A 354 13.63 36.18 -29.63
N THR A 355 12.56 36.04 -30.42
CA THR A 355 12.03 34.74 -30.87
C THR A 355 12.99 33.92 -31.75
N GLN A 356 14.12 34.51 -32.17
CA GLN A 356 15.15 33.91 -33.00
C GLN A 356 16.46 33.69 -32.22
N ASP A 357 16.41 33.74 -30.88
CA ASP A 357 17.55 33.58 -29.97
C ASP A 357 18.69 34.61 -30.20
N VAL A 358 18.36 35.80 -30.70
CA VAL A 358 19.31 36.93 -30.79
C VAL A 358 19.37 37.66 -29.45
N ALA A 359 20.58 37.85 -28.93
CA ALA A 359 20.81 38.59 -27.70
C ALA A 359 20.47 40.07 -27.87
N LEU A 360 19.61 40.57 -26.98
CA LEU A 360 19.22 41.96 -26.86
C LEU A 360 19.75 42.53 -25.54
N TYR A 361 20.13 43.81 -25.57
CA TYR A 361 20.56 44.59 -24.42
C TYR A 361 19.64 45.80 -24.26
N CYS A 362 19.17 46.07 -23.05
CA CYS A 362 18.32 47.23 -22.78
C CYS A 362 19.18 48.50 -22.65
N SER A 363 19.01 49.43 -23.59
CA SER A 363 19.69 50.74 -23.61
C SER A 363 18.70 51.84 -23.92
N GLY A 364 18.61 52.86 -23.06
CA GLY A 364 17.66 53.96 -23.23
C GLY A 364 16.20 53.51 -23.09
N ASN A 365 15.93 52.50 -22.26
CA ASN A 365 14.61 51.86 -22.12
C ASN A 365 14.08 51.27 -23.44
N GLN A 366 14.97 50.97 -24.39
CA GLN A 366 14.68 50.19 -25.58
C GLN A 366 15.59 48.98 -25.70
N TRP A 367 15.04 47.86 -26.15
CA TRP A 367 15.82 46.69 -26.51
C TRP A 367 16.61 46.98 -27.79
N VAL A 368 17.93 46.96 -27.70
CA VAL A 368 18.82 47.05 -28.87
C VAL A 368 19.54 45.73 -29.04
N THR A 369 19.88 45.36 -30.28
CA THR A 369 20.67 44.14 -30.46
C THR A 369 22.04 44.31 -29.81
N LEU A 370 22.52 43.26 -29.15
CA LEU A 370 23.83 43.30 -28.53
C LEU A 370 24.94 43.53 -29.59
N ALA A 371 24.72 43.02 -30.81
CA ALA A 371 25.60 43.25 -31.96
C ALA A 371 25.73 44.74 -32.33
N ASP A 372 24.63 45.53 -32.28
CA ASP A 372 24.70 46.96 -32.58
C ASP A 372 25.58 47.76 -31.58
N ARG A 373 25.95 47.18 -30.43
CA ARG A 373 26.86 47.80 -29.45
C ARG A 373 28.33 47.54 -29.76
N PHE A 374 28.64 46.44 -30.42
CA PHE A 374 29.98 46.14 -30.91
C PHE A 374 30.08 46.72 -32.32
N GLY A 375 30.52 47.98 -32.43
CA GLY A 375 30.48 48.76 -33.68
C GLY A 375 30.80 47.93 -34.92
N LYS A 376 30.01 48.13 -35.98
CA LYS A 376 29.98 47.30 -37.22
C LYS A 376 31.28 47.28 -38.03
N LYS A 377 32.35 47.93 -37.58
CA LYS A 377 33.61 48.13 -38.30
C LYS A 377 34.75 47.44 -37.54
N VAL A 378 35.20 46.32 -38.07
CA VAL A 378 36.39 45.62 -37.55
C VAL A 378 37.60 46.13 -38.31
N PHE A 379 38.57 46.71 -37.61
CA PHE A 379 39.83 47.16 -38.20
C PHE A 379 40.60 45.95 -38.76
N SER A 380 41.07 46.06 -40.01
CA SER A 380 41.94 45.05 -40.62
C SER A 380 43.39 45.49 -40.55
N ASP A 381 43.75 46.54 -41.29
CA ASP A 381 45.13 46.99 -41.43
C ASP A 381 45.22 48.51 -41.56
N SER A 382 46.43 49.04 -41.37
CA SER A 382 46.77 50.45 -41.62
C SER A 382 47.99 50.58 -42.52
N TYR A 383 47.88 51.43 -43.53
CA TYR A 383 48.93 51.72 -44.50
C TYR A 383 49.30 53.19 -44.49
N SER A 384 50.56 53.52 -44.71
CA SER A 384 50.99 54.89 -45.04
C SER A 384 50.76 55.11 -46.53
N ALA A 385 50.00 56.14 -46.91
CA ALA A 385 49.58 56.42 -48.27
C ALA A 385 49.91 57.86 -48.66
N SER A 386 50.52 58.04 -49.82
CA SER A 386 50.67 59.32 -50.52
C SER A 386 49.72 59.38 -51.73
N ASN A 387 49.62 60.54 -52.38
CA ASN A 387 48.80 60.68 -53.59
C ASN A 387 49.18 59.64 -54.67
N GLY A 388 48.21 58.85 -55.13
CA GLY A 388 48.40 57.76 -56.09
C GLY A 388 48.70 56.39 -55.48
N SER A 389 48.75 56.26 -54.15
CA SER A 389 49.04 54.97 -53.49
C SER A 389 47.90 53.96 -53.65
N TRP A 390 48.27 52.70 -53.91
CA TRP A 390 47.35 51.57 -54.02
C TRP A 390 47.25 50.83 -52.69
N ILE A 391 46.04 50.76 -52.14
CA ILE A 391 45.74 50.10 -50.86
C ILE A 391 44.87 48.86 -51.13
N PRO A 392 45.34 47.64 -50.85
CA PRO A 392 44.55 46.43 -51.09
C PRO A 392 43.31 46.39 -50.18
N LYS A 393 42.21 45.83 -50.70
CA LYS A 393 41.03 45.57 -49.87
C LYS A 393 41.28 44.36 -48.96
N PRO A 394 40.86 44.42 -47.68
CA PRO A 394 41.02 43.29 -46.77
C PRO A 394 40.13 42.11 -47.18
N THR A 395 40.60 40.89 -46.94
CA THR A 395 39.81 39.66 -47.13
C THR A 395 38.86 39.48 -45.95
N CYS A 396 37.63 39.96 -46.11
CA CYS A 396 36.60 39.83 -45.07
C CYS A 396 35.99 38.42 -45.03
N GLN A 397 35.69 37.91 -43.84
CA GLN A 397 35.04 36.61 -43.66
C GLN A 397 33.55 36.65 -44.05
N SER A 398 32.91 35.48 -44.19
CA SER A 398 31.48 35.41 -44.54
C SER A 398 30.62 36.15 -43.51
N GLY A 399 29.66 36.95 -43.98
CA GLY A 399 28.79 37.76 -43.12
C GLY A 399 29.09 39.26 -43.14
N THR A 400 30.03 39.71 -43.99
CA THR A 400 30.30 41.15 -44.17
C THR A 400 29.46 41.79 -45.28
N SER A 401 29.09 43.05 -45.07
CA SER A 401 28.46 43.93 -46.07
C SER A 401 29.46 44.58 -47.03
N GLY A 402 30.77 44.43 -46.76
CA GLY A 402 31.85 44.93 -47.60
C GLY A 402 33.05 45.39 -46.77
N SER A 403 33.96 46.12 -47.42
CA SER A 403 35.14 46.71 -46.81
C SER A 403 35.12 48.23 -46.95
N MET A 404 35.69 48.94 -45.98
CA MET A 404 35.76 50.40 -45.95
C MET A 404 37.21 50.86 -45.76
N ILE A 405 37.56 52.00 -46.37
CA ILE A 405 38.80 52.72 -46.12
C ILE A 405 38.50 54.06 -45.45
N MET A 406 39.29 54.42 -44.44
CA MET A 406 39.30 55.75 -43.83
C MET A 406 40.69 56.36 -43.98
N LEU A 407 40.75 57.59 -44.48
CA LEU A 407 42.00 58.33 -44.64
C LEU A 407 42.14 59.32 -43.48
N LEU A 408 43.24 59.20 -42.73
CA LEU A 408 43.58 60.10 -41.64
C LEU A 408 44.83 60.90 -42.03
N PRO A 409 44.79 62.24 -42.08
CA PRO A 409 45.98 63.06 -42.30
C PRO A 409 47.14 62.69 -41.36
N LYS A 410 48.37 62.58 -41.88
CA LYS A 410 49.58 62.30 -41.08
C LYS A 410 50.57 63.46 -41.13
N ASN A 411 51.22 63.66 -42.27
CA ASN A 411 52.17 64.75 -42.48
C ASN A 411 51.77 65.50 -43.75
N GLN A 412 51.27 66.72 -43.58
CA GLN A 412 50.78 67.56 -44.66
C GLN A 412 51.48 68.90 -44.56
N SER A 413 52.32 69.19 -45.53
CA SER A 413 53.00 70.47 -45.65
C SER A 413 52.71 70.98 -47.04
N THR A 414 51.72 71.85 -47.15
CA THR A 414 51.31 72.44 -48.42
C THR A 414 50.95 73.90 -48.18
N ASP A 415 51.38 74.78 -49.08
CA ASP A 415 50.92 76.17 -49.14
C ASP A 415 49.46 76.29 -49.67
N ALA A 416 48.82 75.15 -49.96
CA ALA A 416 47.43 75.05 -50.42
C ALA A 416 46.43 75.23 -49.27
N VAL A 417 45.44 76.11 -49.46
CA VAL A 417 44.45 76.50 -48.42
C VAL A 417 43.44 75.38 -48.11
N LYS A 418 43.26 74.40 -49.01
CA LYS A 418 42.32 73.28 -48.85
C LYS A 418 42.87 72.00 -49.49
N LEU A 419 42.78 70.89 -48.76
CA LEU A 419 43.14 69.55 -49.22
C LEU A 419 41.91 68.66 -49.18
N ASN A 420 41.75 67.84 -50.22
CA ASN A 420 40.72 66.81 -50.29
C ASN A 420 41.37 65.42 -50.22
N HIS A 421 40.82 64.56 -49.37
CA HIS A 421 41.21 63.15 -49.23
C HIS A 421 40.07 62.27 -49.67
N TYR A 422 40.28 61.50 -50.72
CA TYR A 422 39.33 60.48 -51.13
C TYR A 422 40.05 59.25 -51.66
N ALA A 423 39.33 58.14 -51.70
CA ALA A 423 39.82 56.88 -52.21
C ALA A 423 38.88 56.42 -53.33
N ALA A 424 39.44 56.13 -54.50
CA ALA A 424 38.68 55.58 -55.62
C ALA A 424 38.76 54.05 -55.59
N ASP A 425 37.62 53.39 -55.81
CA ASP A 425 37.52 51.93 -55.81
C ASP A 425 37.85 51.35 -57.20
N TYR A 426 38.86 50.47 -57.26
CA TYR A 426 39.29 49.75 -58.47
C TYR A 426 39.06 48.23 -58.37
N GLY A 427 38.06 47.81 -57.60
CA GLY A 427 37.68 46.40 -57.47
C GLY A 427 38.46 45.70 -56.36
N SER A 428 39.73 45.36 -56.59
CA SER A 428 40.60 44.65 -55.62
C SER A 428 41.39 45.57 -54.67
N ALA A 429 41.46 46.86 -54.99
CA ALA A 429 42.22 47.85 -54.24
C ALA A 429 41.56 49.24 -54.34
N TRP A 430 41.95 50.12 -53.43
CA TRP A 430 41.62 51.54 -53.47
C TRP A 430 42.84 52.36 -53.88
N VAL A 431 42.65 53.37 -54.72
CA VAL A 431 43.69 54.37 -55.01
C VAL A 431 43.42 55.61 -54.20
N VAL A 432 44.39 56.00 -53.37
CA VAL A 432 44.31 57.18 -52.51
C VAL A 432 44.65 58.43 -53.31
N SER A 433 43.75 59.41 -53.31
CA SER A 433 43.97 60.72 -53.91
C SER A 433 44.04 61.78 -52.82
N ILE A 434 45.14 62.53 -52.82
CA ILE A 434 45.36 63.69 -51.96
C ILE A 434 45.57 64.86 -52.91
N VAL A 435 44.54 65.67 -53.09
CA VAL A 435 44.53 66.74 -54.09
C VAL A 435 44.23 68.10 -53.48
N ASP A 436 44.77 69.14 -54.10
CA ASP A 436 44.43 70.53 -53.78
C ASP A 436 43.05 70.92 -54.35
N ASN A 437 42.66 72.19 -54.15
CA ASN A 437 41.40 72.74 -54.67
C ASN A 437 41.35 72.84 -56.22
N ALA A 438 42.48 72.70 -56.90
CA ALA A 438 42.57 72.68 -58.36
C ALA A 438 42.62 71.24 -58.91
N GLY A 439 42.59 70.22 -58.06
CA GLY A 439 42.67 68.82 -58.44
C GLY A 439 44.10 68.31 -58.70
N ASN A 440 45.13 69.11 -58.43
CA ASN A 440 46.52 68.67 -58.56
C ASN A 440 46.92 67.82 -57.36
N GLY A 441 47.78 66.83 -57.60
CA GLY A 441 48.35 66.00 -56.53
C GLY A 441 49.14 66.85 -55.54
N ALA A 442 48.74 66.80 -54.27
CA ALA A 442 49.39 67.55 -53.20
C ALA A 442 50.46 66.69 -52.51
N ALA A 443 51.57 67.32 -52.12
CA ALA A 443 52.62 66.67 -51.34
C ALA A 443 52.12 66.43 -49.90
N GLY A 444 51.93 65.16 -49.53
CA GLY A 444 51.49 64.80 -48.18
C GLY A 444 51.31 63.31 -47.98
N GLU A 445 51.30 62.90 -46.72
CA GLU A 445 51.00 61.54 -46.27
C GLU A 445 49.67 61.48 -45.51
N ALA A 446 48.94 60.39 -45.72
CA ALA A 446 47.77 59.99 -44.94
C ALA A 446 47.95 58.54 -44.46
N ILE A 447 47.30 58.20 -43.35
CA ILE A 447 47.16 56.83 -42.88
C ILE A 447 45.83 56.29 -43.43
N ALA A 448 45.91 55.32 -44.32
CA ALA A 448 44.77 54.56 -44.82
C ALA A 448 44.48 53.40 -43.86
N LYS A 449 43.39 53.51 -43.09
CA LYS A 449 42.88 52.42 -42.26
C LYS A 449 41.81 51.64 -43.02
N THR A 450 41.96 50.33 -43.12
CA THR A 450 40.98 49.46 -43.76
C THR A 450 40.14 48.73 -42.70
N TYR A 451 38.87 48.53 -43.01
CA TYR A 451 37.89 47.90 -42.12
C TYR A 451 37.07 46.87 -42.89
N CYS A 452 36.69 45.79 -42.22
CA CYS A 452 35.60 44.92 -42.64
C CYS A 452 34.31 45.34 -41.95
N ILE A 453 33.21 45.42 -42.70
CA ILE A 453 31.91 45.84 -42.18
C ILE A 453 31.02 44.63 -41.97
N TYR A 454 30.58 44.38 -40.74
CA TYR A 454 29.68 43.27 -40.37
C TYR A 454 28.25 43.79 -40.13
N TYR A 455 27.25 42.95 -40.40
CA TYR A 455 25.83 43.30 -40.21
C TYR A 455 25.38 43.28 -38.76
#